data_AF-A0A2V6XSJ4-F1
#
_entry.id   AF-A0A2V6XSJ4-F1
#
_cell.length_a   1.000
_cell.length_b   1.000
_cell.length_c   1.000
_cell.angle_alpha   90.00
_cell.angle_beta   90.00
_cell.angle_gamma   90.00
#
_symmetry.space_group_name_H-M   'P 1'
#
loop_
_entity.id
_entity.type
_entity.pdbx_description
1 polymer ?
#
loop_
_entity_poly.entity_id
_entity_poly.type
_entity_poly.pdbx_seq_one_letter_code
_entity_poly.pdbx_strand_id
1 'polypeptide(L)' 'MATIVRGGLLLDARAHRADAADVLITGDTITAIGAPGLAAPPDAAVVDARGQLL' A
#
# COMPACT_ATOMS: atom_id res chain seq x y z
N MET A 1 -0.17 -15.82 -2.70
CA MET A 1 0.47 -14.80 -3.57
C MET A 1 0.49 -13.49 -2.81
N ALA A 2 1.55 -12.71 -2.96
CA ALA A 2 1.67 -11.38 -2.35
C ALA A 2 1.57 -10.29 -3.41
N THR A 3 1.02 -9.14 -3.04
CA THR A 3 0.92 -7.94 -3.88
C THR A 3 1.28 -6.72 -3.04
N ILE A 4 2.16 -5.88 -3.56
CA ILE A 4 2.53 -4.62 -2.93
C ILE A 4 2.03 -3.47 -3.79
N VAL A 5 1.13 -2.67 -3.22
CA VAL A 5 0.65 -1.43 -3.83
C VAL A 5 1.60 -0.32 -3.38
N ARG A 6 2.18 0.40 -4.33
CA ARG A 6 3.24 1.40 -4.08
C ARG A 6 2.74 2.83 -4.28
N GLY A 7 3.02 3.68 -3.29
CA GLY A 7 2.90 5.14 -3.38
C GLY A 7 1.49 5.67 -3.53
N GLY A 8 0.46 4.90 -3.18
CA GLY A 8 -0.92 5.37 -3.19
C GLY A 8 -1.22 6.31 -2.03
N LEU A 9 -2.20 7.21 -2.20
CA LEU A 9 -2.67 8.07 -1.12
C LEU A 9 -3.70 7.29 -0.29
N LEU A 10 -3.32 6.86 0.91
CA LEU A 10 -4.21 6.10 1.78
C LEU A 10 -5.09 7.05 2.60
N LEU A 11 -6.41 6.96 2.43
CA LEU A 11 -7.36 7.79 3.17
C LEU A 11 -7.45 7.36 4.65
N ASP A 12 -6.98 8.21 5.55
CA ASP A 12 -7.33 8.16 6.97
C ASP A 12 -8.61 8.97 7.20
N ALA A 13 -9.75 8.29 7.14
CA ALA A 13 -11.06 8.90 7.32
C ALA A 13 -11.23 9.54 8.70
N ARG A 14 -10.57 9.01 9.74
CA ARG A 14 -10.68 9.53 11.11
C ARG A 14 -9.93 10.85 11.24
N ALA A 15 -8.76 10.94 10.62
CA ALA A 15 -7.94 12.14 10.67
C ALA A 15 -8.23 13.12 9.52
N HIS A 16 -9.13 12.77 8.59
CA HIS A 16 -9.45 13.56 7.39
C HIS A 16 -8.21 13.94 6.56
N ARG A 17 -7.28 12.99 6.38
CA ARG A 17 -6.07 13.18 5.58
C ARG A 17 -5.83 12.00 4.65
N ALA A 18 -5.05 12.22 3.61
CA ALA A 18 -4.58 11.17 2.72
C ALA A 18 -3.07 11.33 2.52
N ASP A 19 -2.32 10.34 3.00
CA ASP A 19 -0.86 10.35 2.97
C ASP A 19 -0.35 9.26 2.02
N ALA A 20 0.78 9.51 1.36
CA ALA A 20 1.41 8.49 0.53
C ALA A 20 1.85 7.29 1.38
N ALA A 21 1.45 6.10 0.97
CA ALA A 21 1.73 4.85 1.66
C ALA A 21 1.91 3.69 0.68
N ASP A 22 2.58 2.65 1.17
CA ASP A 22 2.64 1.35 0.54
C ASP A 22 1.77 0.35 1.32
N VAL A 23 1.04 -0.51 0.61
CA VAL A 23 0.13 -1.49 1.20
C VAL A 23 0.52 -2.90 0.72
N LEU A 24 0.90 -3.75 1.67
CA LEU A 24 1.20 -5.16 1.40
C LEU A 24 -0.06 -6.01 1.63
N ILE A 25 -0.44 -6.73 0.58
CA ILE A 25 -1.57 -7.65 0.56
C ILE A 25 -1.01 -9.06 0.38
N THR A 26 -1.46 -9.99 1.21
CA THR A 26 -1.14 -11.42 1.08
C THR A 26 -2.46 -12.18 0.92
N GLY A 27 -2.67 -12.77 -0.26
CA GLY A 27 -3.96 -13.34 -0.62
C GLY A 27 -5.02 -12.24 -0.76
N ASP A 28 -5.98 -12.22 0.15
CA ASP A 28 -7.08 -11.23 0.24
C ASP A 28 -6.93 -10.28 1.44
N THR A 29 -5.85 -10.42 2.20
CA THR A 29 -5.68 -9.75 3.49
C THR A 29 -4.58 -8.70 3.42
N ILE A 30 -4.86 -7.48 3.90
CA ILE A 30 -3.83 -6.47 4.12
C ILE A 30 -3.00 -6.89 5.33
N THR A 31 -1.74 -7.22 5.10
CA THR A 31 -0.83 -7.70 6.14
C THR A 31 0.09 -6.60 6.67
N ALA A 32 0.31 -5.52 5.91
CA ALA A 32 1.04 -4.35 6.38
C ALA A 32 0.66 -3.09 5.59
N ILE A 33 0.74 -1.95 6.28
CA ILE A 33 0.64 -0.60 5.71
C ILE A 33 1.83 0.18 6.25
N GLY A 34 2.54 0.90 5.40
CA GLY A 34 3.70 1.68 5.82
C GLY A 34 4.04 2.83 4.88
N ALA A 35 5.08 3.57 5.25
CA ALA A 35 5.61 4.64 4.41
C ALA A 35 6.11 4.09 3.05
N PRO A 36 6.23 4.94 2.03
CA PRO A 36 6.83 4.56 0.75
C PRO A 36 8.22 3.92 0.95
N GLY A 37 8.44 2.78 0.30
CA GLY A 37 9.63 1.96 0.50
C GLY A 37 9.43 0.79 1.49
N LEU A 38 8.19 0.47 1.86
CA LEU A 38 7.88 -0.67 2.74
C LEU A 38 8.50 -1.97 2.21
N ALA A 39 9.12 -2.77 3.10
CA ALA A 39 9.66 -4.06 2.72
C ALA A 39 8.53 -5.00 2.26
N ALA A 40 8.73 -5.67 1.13
CA ALA A 40 7.80 -6.66 0.60
C ALA A 40 8.58 -7.93 0.22
N PRO A 41 7.92 -9.10 0.21
CA PRO A 41 8.51 -10.32 -0.34
C PRO A 41 9.05 -10.11 -1.77
N PRO A 42 10.15 -10.76 -2.15
CA PRO A 42 10.80 -10.55 -3.44
C PRO A 42 9.94 -11.00 -4.63
N ASP A 43 8.98 -11.88 -4.40
CA ASP A 43 8.03 -12.43 -5.37
C ASP A 43 6.68 -11.67 -5.39
N ALA A 44 6.53 -10.62 -4.57
CA ALA A 44 5.30 -9.84 -4.54
C ALA A 44 5.08 -9.10 -5.87
N ALA A 45 3.88 -9.24 -6.43
CA ALA A 45 3.48 -8.46 -7.60
C ALA A 45 3.41 -6.98 -7.22
N VAL A 46 3.99 -6.10 -8.05
CA VAL A 46 3.99 -4.65 -7.78
C VAL A 46 2.85 -3.99 -8.53
N VAL A 47 2.05 -3.20 -7.82
CA VAL A 47 1.05 -2.30 -8.39
C VAL A 47 1.48 -0.87 -8.10
N ASP A 48 1.72 -0.07 -9.14
CA ASP A 48 2.02 1.35 -9.00
C ASP A 48 0.73 2.15 -8.88
N ALA A 49 0.51 2.74 -7.70
CA ALA A 49 -0.68 3.53 -7.39
C ALA A 49 -0.33 5.01 -7.15
N ARG A 50 0.84 5.48 -7.58
CA ARG A 50 1.26 6.87 -7.37
C ARG A 50 0.22 7.86 -7.90
N GLY A 51 -0.19 8.78 -7.03
CA GLY A 51 -1.19 9.80 -7.34
C GLY A 51 -2.64 9.31 -7.37
N GLN A 52 -2.89 8.04 -7.04
CA GLN A 52 -4.23 7.48 -6.91
C GLN A 52 -4.66 7.47 -5.44
N LEU A 53 -5.95 7.73 -5.20
CA LEU A 53 -6.56 7.61 -3.87
C LEU A 53 -6.95 6.15 -3.63
N LEU A 54 -6.55 5.61 -2.47
CA LEU A 54 -6.85 4.26 -1.99
C LEU A 54 -7.85 4.32 -0.82
#